data_AF-A0A2D7B850-F1
#
_entry.id   AF-A0A2D7B850-F1
#
_cell.length_a   1.000
_cell.length_b   1.000
_cell.length_c   1.000
_cell.angle_alpha   90.00
_cell.angle_beta   90.00
_cell.angle_gamma   90.00
#
_symmetry.space_group_name_H-M   'P 1'
#
loop_
_entity.id
_entity.type
_entity.pdbx_description
1 polymer ?
#
loop_
_entity_poly.entity_id
_entity_poly.type
_entity_poly.pdbx_seq_one_letter_code
_entity_poly.pdbx_strand_id
1 'polypeptide(L)'
;MTRRKENILILIGTLTLVLLLTLWRTSKLTMQEDTGPLPEGQRSMKPVDLYVGPDVKHSIDRLVTAFELAHGVQIKKTSLSTPLDPKIPLPELNSSVLFLMSIGQKPLLNQIESSWTETVVPTNLATAVEQEEQLVLIHFPENQADPNVIEVVQYLSATNQAYYLYSGKIE
;
A
#
# COMPACT_ATOMS: atom_id res chain seq x y z
N MET A 1 -10.63 8.36 -64.97
CA MET A 1 -10.87 8.49 -63.51
C MET A 1 -10.65 9.95 -63.14
N THR A 2 -11.61 10.66 -62.53
CA THR A 2 -11.46 12.10 -62.22
C THR A 2 -10.65 12.30 -60.94
N ARG A 3 -9.73 13.28 -60.90
CA ARG A 3 -8.84 13.61 -59.75
C ARG A 3 -9.53 13.63 -58.38
N ARG A 4 -10.83 13.93 -58.34
CA ARG A 4 -11.65 13.88 -57.11
C ARG A 4 -11.75 12.49 -56.50
N LYS A 5 -11.80 11.42 -57.31
CA LYS A 5 -11.91 10.03 -56.83
C LYS A 5 -10.61 9.55 -56.18
N GLU A 6 -9.46 9.98 -56.71
CA GLU A 6 -8.13 9.66 -56.14
C GLU A 6 -7.94 10.33 -54.77
N ASN A 7 -8.32 11.60 -54.63
CA ASN A 7 -8.24 12.30 -53.34
C ASN A 7 -9.15 11.67 -52.27
N ILE A 8 -10.35 11.20 -52.65
CA ILE A 8 -11.25 10.50 -51.73
C ILE A 8 -10.65 9.16 -51.29
N LEU A 9 -10.01 8.43 -52.20
CA LEU A 9 -9.38 7.15 -51.89
C LEU A 9 -8.21 7.32 -50.89
N ILE A 10 -7.38 8.34 -51.10
CA ILE A 10 -6.27 8.68 -50.20
C ILE A 10 -6.81 9.11 -48.83
N LEU A 11 -7.85 9.95 -48.81
CA LEU A 11 -8.47 10.40 -47.56
C LEU A 11 -8.98 9.21 -46.74
N ILE A 12 -9.74 8.30 -47.36
CA ILE A 12 -10.27 7.11 -46.69
C ILE A 12 -9.13 6.22 -46.18
N GLY A 13 -8.09 5.99 -47.00
CA GLY A 13 -6.93 5.19 -46.62
C GLY A 13 -6.14 5.78 -45.44
N THR A 14 -5.97 7.11 -45.40
CA THR A 14 -5.32 7.77 -44.26
C THR A 14 -6.17 7.70 -42.99
N LEU A 15 -7.49 7.82 -43.10
CA LEU A 15 -8.39 7.74 -41.95
C LEU A 15 -8.43 6.35 -41.34
N THR A 16 -8.50 5.30 -42.17
CA THR A 16 -8.48 3.91 -41.69
C THR A 16 -7.14 3.54 -41.07
N LEU A 17 -6.02 4.01 -41.63
CA LEU A 17 -4.69 3.79 -41.05
C LEU A 17 -4.55 4.45 -39.68
N VAL A 18 -5.01 5.71 -39.54
CA VAL A 18 -5.00 6.42 -38.25
C VAL A 18 -5.88 5.70 -37.23
N LEU A 19 -7.06 5.22 -37.63
CA LEU A 19 -7.96 4.47 -36.75
C LEU A 19 -7.35 3.13 -36.29
N LEU A 20 -6.69 2.40 -37.18
CA LEU A 20 -5.99 1.16 -36.85
C LEU A 20 -4.83 1.40 -35.87
N LEU A 21 -4.06 2.46 -36.07
CA LEU A 21 -2.95 2.83 -35.18
C LEU A 21 -3.43 3.28 -33.80
N THR A 22 -4.53 4.04 -33.73
CA THR A 22 -5.12 4.44 -32.44
C THR A 22 -5.70 3.25 -31.69
N LEU A 23 -6.43 2.36 -32.36
CA LEU A 23 -6.96 1.12 -31.77
C LEU A 23 -5.86 0.16 -31.33
N TRP A 24 -4.77 0.04 -32.11
CA TRP A 24 -3.63 -0.79 -31.72
C TRP A 24 -2.90 -0.23 -30.49
N ARG A 25 -2.76 1.10 -30.41
CA ARG A 25 -2.16 1.77 -29.26
C ARG A 25 -3.00 1.62 -27.99
N THR A 26 -4.33 1.74 -28.10
CA THR A 26 -5.22 1.52 -26.94
C THR A 26 -5.30 0.05 -26.55
N SER A 27 -5.27 -0.89 -27.51
CA SER A 27 -5.25 -2.34 -27.23
C SER A 27 -4.02 -2.78 -26.44
N LYS A 28 -2.84 -2.18 -26.69
CA LYS A 28 -1.64 -2.42 -25.86
C LYS A 28 -1.72 -1.81 -24.46
N LEU A 29 -2.58 -0.82 -24.22
CA LEU A 29 -2.80 -0.20 -22.91
C LEU A 29 -3.90 -0.90 -22.10
N THR A 30 -4.76 -1.70 -22.75
CA THR A 30 -5.84 -2.44 -22.08
C THR A 30 -5.49 -3.89 -21.75
N MET A 31 -4.34 -4.42 -22.20
CA MET A 31 -3.83 -5.72 -21.75
C MET A 31 -2.73 -5.52 -20.71
N GLN A 32 -3.13 -5.21 -19.49
CA GLN A 32 -2.28 -5.45 -18.31
C GLN A 32 -3.14 -5.88 -17.13
N GLU A 33 -3.91 -6.96 -17.33
CA GLU A 33 -4.47 -7.78 -16.27
C GLU A 33 -3.96 -9.20 -16.47
N ASP A 34 -2.68 -9.39 -16.21
CA ASP A 34 -2.16 -10.71 -15.90
C ASP A 34 -1.10 -10.52 -14.80
N THR A 35 -1.60 -10.43 -13.57
CA THR A 35 -0.80 -10.40 -12.35
C THR A 35 -0.21 -11.78 -12.11
N GLY A 36 0.81 -12.13 -12.90
CA GLY A 36 1.80 -13.09 -12.48
C GLY A 36 2.61 -12.54 -11.29
N PRO A 37 3.24 -13.39 -10.47
CA PRO A 37 4.19 -12.94 -9.46
C PRO A 37 5.28 -12.09 -10.13
N LEU A 38 5.56 -10.92 -9.56
CA LEU A 38 6.65 -10.06 -10.03
C LEU A 38 7.95 -10.89 -10.05
N PRO A 39 8.75 -10.81 -11.14
CA PRO A 39 10.04 -11.49 -11.18
C PRO A 39 10.91 -11.03 -10.01
N GLU A 40 11.66 -11.96 -9.43
CA GLU A 40 12.54 -11.69 -8.28
C GLU A 40 13.43 -10.47 -8.57
N GLY A 41 13.33 -9.44 -7.71
CA GLY A 41 14.09 -8.20 -7.83
C GLY A 41 13.38 -7.03 -8.53
N GLN A 42 12.17 -7.22 -9.08
CA GLN A 42 11.36 -6.11 -9.58
C GLN A 42 10.50 -5.53 -8.45
N ARG A 43 10.81 -4.30 -8.03
CA ARG A 43 10.02 -3.58 -7.01
C ARG A 43 8.63 -3.27 -7.56
N SER A 44 7.61 -3.56 -6.76
CA SER A 44 6.24 -3.17 -7.08
C SER A 44 6.17 -1.63 -7.11
N MET A 45 5.62 -1.05 -8.18
CA MET A 45 5.31 0.38 -8.19
C MET A 45 3.98 0.67 -7.46
N LYS A 46 3.33 -0.36 -6.89
CA LYS A 46 2.08 -0.17 -6.17
C LYS A 46 2.34 0.55 -4.86
N PRO A 47 1.50 1.55 -4.53
CA PRO A 47 1.57 2.20 -3.24
C PRO A 47 1.14 1.21 -2.15
N VAL A 48 1.77 1.33 -0.98
CA VAL A 48 1.34 0.61 0.23
C VAL A 48 0.29 1.44 0.94
N ASP A 49 -0.86 0.85 1.23
CA ASP A 49 -1.92 1.50 1.99
C ASP A 49 -1.69 1.24 3.48
N LEU A 50 -1.22 2.26 4.21
CA LEU A 50 -0.88 2.18 5.63
C LEU A 50 -2.02 2.76 6.48
N TYR A 51 -2.70 1.91 7.25
CA TYR A 51 -3.74 2.30 8.19
C TYR A 51 -3.16 2.42 9.59
N VAL A 52 -3.26 3.62 10.16
CA VAL A 52 -2.62 3.97 11.43
C VAL A 52 -3.70 4.16 12.48
N GLY A 53 -3.66 3.33 13.53
CA GLY A 53 -4.52 3.44 14.69
C GLY A 53 -4.30 4.76 15.45
N PRO A 54 -5.31 5.24 16.19
CA PRO A 54 -5.25 6.51 16.91
C PRO A 54 -4.18 6.58 17.99
N ASP A 55 -3.71 5.44 18.50
CA ASP A 55 -2.70 5.38 19.56
C ASP A 55 -1.27 5.61 19.03
N VAL A 56 -1.10 5.59 17.69
CA VAL A 56 0.19 5.81 17.06
C VAL A 56 0.49 7.31 17.01
N LYS A 57 1.58 7.71 17.65
CA LYS A 57 1.97 9.12 17.78
C LYS A 57 2.41 9.75 16.45
N HIS A 58 2.42 11.09 16.39
CA HIS A 58 2.70 11.92 15.21
C HIS A 58 4.06 11.69 14.51
N SER A 59 4.97 10.92 15.10
CA SER A 59 6.28 10.59 14.51
C SER A 59 6.18 9.70 13.26
N ILE A 60 5.06 8.99 13.05
CA ILE A 60 4.87 8.08 11.93
C ILE A 60 5.05 8.79 10.57
N ASP A 61 4.63 10.05 10.44
CA ASP A 61 4.74 10.80 9.19
C ASP A 61 6.19 11.01 8.74
N ARG A 62 7.09 11.23 9.70
CA ARG A 62 8.51 11.39 9.42
C ARG A 62 9.14 10.07 9.01
N LEU A 63 8.76 8.98 9.68
CA LEU A 63 9.25 7.64 9.34
C LEU A 63 8.79 7.20 7.96
N VAL A 64 7.52 7.45 7.64
CA VAL A 64 6.95 7.22 6.30
C VAL A 64 7.73 8.03 5.27
N THR A 65 7.84 9.35 5.45
CA THR A 65 8.57 10.21 4.49
C THR A 65 10.01 9.75 4.29
N ALA A 66 10.72 9.39 5.37
CA ALA A 66 12.09 8.89 5.29
C ALA A 66 12.17 7.56 4.54
N PHE A 67 11.21 6.66 4.73
CA PHE A 67 11.13 5.40 4.00
C PHE A 67 10.87 5.64 2.51
N GLU A 68 9.88 6.47 2.15
CA GLU A 68 9.54 6.80 0.77
C GLU A 68 10.76 7.37 0.02
N LEU A 69 11.51 8.28 0.67
CA LEU A 69 12.72 8.88 0.10
C LEU A 69 13.85 7.87 -0.08
N ALA A 70 14.04 6.94 0.85
CA ALA A 70 15.13 5.97 0.80
C ALA A 70 14.85 4.78 -0.15
N HIS A 71 13.60 4.35 -0.24
CA HIS A 71 13.22 3.11 -0.95
C HIS A 71 12.48 3.38 -2.26
N GLY A 72 12.00 4.61 -2.48
CA GLY A 72 11.26 4.99 -3.69
C GLY A 72 9.85 4.38 -3.76
N VAL A 73 9.32 3.93 -2.62
CA VAL A 73 7.99 3.34 -2.48
C VAL A 73 7.03 4.41 -1.98
N GLN A 74 5.83 4.50 -2.53
CA GLN A 74 4.80 5.42 -2.06
C GLN A 74 3.95 4.76 -0.96
N ILE A 75 3.72 5.45 0.15
CA ILE A 75 2.89 5.00 1.26
C ILE A 75 1.69 5.94 1.39
N LYS A 76 0.48 5.41 1.17
CA LYS A 76 -0.76 6.13 1.41
C LYS A 76 -1.19 5.91 2.85
N LYS A 77 -0.88 6.88 3.70
CA LYS A 77 -1.26 6.84 5.12
C LYS A 77 -2.72 7.25 5.31
N THR A 78 -3.50 6.41 5.99
CA THR A 78 -4.86 6.71 6.46
C THR A 78 -4.91 6.58 7.98
N SER A 79 -5.22 7.67 8.68
CA SER A 79 -5.43 7.64 10.14
C SER A 79 -6.82 7.13 10.48
N LEU A 80 -6.91 6.16 11.38
CA LEU A 80 -8.16 5.67 11.95
C LEU A 80 -8.54 6.55 13.15
N SER A 81 -9.81 6.96 13.20
CA SER A 81 -10.35 7.79 14.29
C SER A 81 -10.69 6.95 15.52
N THR A 82 -10.61 7.53 16.72
CA THR A 82 -11.18 6.96 17.97
C THR A 82 -12.54 7.59 18.30
N PRO A 83 -13.53 6.80 18.76
CA PRO A 83 -13.58 5.34 18.67
C PRO A 83 -13.52 4.90 17.19
N LEU A 84 -12.99 3.70 16.92
CA LEU A 84 -13.12 3.10 15.59
C LEU A 84 -14.62 3.03 15.31
N ASP A 85 -15.12 3.99 14.54
CA ASP A 85 -16.55 4.09 14.28
C ASP A 85 -16.93 2.83 13.47
N PRO A 86 -17.85 1.99 13.95
CA PRO A 86 -18.28 0.78 13.22
C PRO A 86 -18.89 1.11 11.85
N LYS A 87 -19.13 2.40 11.56
CA LYS A 87 -19.57 2.91 10.26
C LYS A 87 -18.45 3.25 9.29
N ILE A 88 -17.18 3.29 9.71
CA ILE A 88 -16.06 3.43 8.76
C ILE A 88 -15.88 2.04 8.15
N PRO A 89 -16.20 1.85 6.86
CA PRO A 89 -15.89 0.59 6.20
C PRO A 89 -14.38 0.42 6.28
N LEU A 90 -13.94 -0.60 7.02
CA LEU A 90 -12.56 -1.05 6.94
C LEU A 90 -12.27 -1.37 5.46
N PRO A 91 -11.10 -0.99 4.95
CA PRO A 91 -10.75 -1.22 3.56
C PRO A 91 -10.83 -2.71 3.22
N GLU A 92 -11.11 -3.02 1.95
CA GLU A 92 -10.93 -4.38 1.45
C GLU A 92 -9.47 -4.80 1.64
N LEU A 93 -9.32 -5.76 2.53
CA LEU A 93 -8.08 -6.31 3.01
C LEU A 93 -7.37 -7.06 1.86
N ASN A 94 -6.33 -6.45 1.27
CA ASN A 94 -5.58 -6.99 0.14
C ASN A 94 -4.07 -7.04 0.42
N SER A 95 -3.28 -7.59 -0.52
CA SER A 95 -1.83 -7.81 -0.35
C SER A 95 -0.98 -6.54 -0.23
N SER A 96 -1.53 -5.36 -0.52
CA SER A 96 -0.84 -4.06 -0.43
C SER A 96 -1.22 -3.26 0.83
N VAL A 97 -2.06 -3.82 1.70
CA VAL A 97 -2.55 -3.15 2.92
C VAL A 97 -1.70 -3.52 4.14
N LEU A 98 -1.38 -2.52 4.94
CA LEU A 98 -0.66 -2.64 6.21
C LEU A 98 -1.40 -1.89 7.32
N PHE A 99 -1.60 -2.53 8.47
CA PHE A 99 -2.14 -1.89 9.66
C PHE A 99 -1.07 -1.71 10.72
N LEU A 100 -1.07 -0.56 11.39
CA LEU A 100 -0.25 -0.26 12.57
C LEU A 100 -1.16 0.26 13.69
N MET A 101 -1.24 -0.46 14.81
CA MET A 101 -2.09 -0.08 15.96
C MET A 101 -1.63 -0.76 17.26
N SER A 102 -2.26 -0.42 18.38
CA SER A 102 -2.02 -1.08 19.66
C SER A 102 -2.68 -2.47 19.72
N ILE A 103 -2.08 -3.39 20.50
CA ILE A 103 -2.62 -4.75 20.73
C ILE A 103 -4.02 -4.68 21.34
N GLY A 104 -4.29 -3.73 22.24
CA GLY A 104 -5.61 -3.53 22.85
C GLY A 104 -6.71 -3.16 21.85
N GLN A 105 -6.36 -2.57 20.70
CA GLN A 105 -7.31 -2.20 19.64
C GLN A 105 -7.52 -3.29 18.59
N LYS A 106 -6.67 -4.33 18.55
CA LYS A 106 -6.80 -5.46 17.64
C LYS A 106 -8.21 -6.10 17.63
N PRO A 107 -8.89 -6.33 18.79
CA PRO A 107 -10.23 -6.93 18.79
C PRO A 107 -11.30 -6.08 18.10
N LEU A 108 -11.03 -4.80 17.82
CA LEU A 108 -11.95 -3.92 17.08
C LEU A 108 -11.97 -4.24 15.58
N LEU A 109 -10.99 -4.98 15.09
CA LEU A 109 -10.89 -5.42 13.70
C LEU A 109 -11.49 -6.81 13.54
N ASN A 110 -12.81 -6.88 13.63
CA ASN A 110 -13.62 -8.11 13.48
C ASN A 110 -13.44 -8.81 12.11
N GLN A 111 -12.77 -8.17 11.14
CA GLN A 111 -12.55 -8.68 9.78
C GLN A 111 -11.14 -9.24 9.55
N ILE A 112 -10.22 -9.11 10.51
CA ILE A 112 -8.89 -9.72 10.37
C ILE A 112 -9.07 -11.23 10.49
N GLU A 113 -8.85 -11.93 9.39
CA GLU A 113 -8.81 -13.38 9.37
C GLU A 113 -7.59 -13.88 10.16
N SER A 114 -7.72 -15.05 10.79
CA SER A 114 -6.62 -15.72 11.50
C SER A 114 -5.42 -16.07 10.62
N SER A 115 -5.56 -15.96 9.29
CA SER A 115 -4.51 -16.20 8.30
C SER A 115 -3.47 -15.07 8.23
N TRP A 116 -3.76 -13.89 8.79
CA TRP A 116 -2.91 -12.71 8.68
C TRP A 116 -1.67 -12.82 9.57
N THR A 117 -0.58 -12.22 9.11
CA THR A 117 0.69 -12.20 9.85
C THR A 117 0.77 -10.98 10.73
N GLU A 118 1.18 -11.20 11.97
CA GLU A 118 1.33 -10.17 12.99
C GLU A 118 2.80 -10.02 13.36
N THR A 119 3.33 -8.82 13.16
CA THR A 119 4.69 -8.46 13.56
C THR A 119 4.62 -7.48 14.72
N VAL A 120 5.11 -7.90 15.88
CA VAL A 120 5.14 -7.06 17.09
C VAL A 120 6.24 -6.01 16.96
N VAL A 121 5.90 -4.74 17.18
CA VAL A 121 6.88 -3.65 17.18
C VAL A 121 7.66 -3.69 18.50
N PRO A 122 8.99 -3.84 18.48
CA PRO A 122 9.80 -3.93 19.69
C PRO A 122 9.58 -2.73 20.62
N THR A 123 9.49 -2.98 21.91
CA THR A 123 9.29 -1.93 22.90
C THR A 123 9.97 -2.30 24.22
N ASN A 124 10.30 -1.29 25.02
CA ASN A 124 10.92 -1.46 26.34
C ASN A 124 9.89 -1.41 27.48
N LEU A 125 8.61 -1.59 27.16
CA LEU A 125 7.51 -1.56 28.13
C LEU A 125 7.64 -2.74 29.12
N ALA A 126 7.51 -2.44 30.40
CA ALA A 126 7.85 -3.38 31.48
C ALA A 126 6.61 -3.88 32.23
N THR A 127 5.46 -3.21 32.09
CA THR A 127 4.24 -3.53 32.83
C THR A 127 3.13 -4.07 31.91
N ALA A 128 2.24 -4.90 32.45
CA ALA A 128 1.16 -5.52 31.68
C ALA A 128 0.15 -4.52 31.11
N VAL A 129 -0.06 -3.37 31.76
CA VAL A 129 -0.93 -2.29 31.26
C VAL A 129 -0.29 -1.61 30.04
N GLU A 130 1.03 -1.44 30.04
CA GLU A 130 1.76 -0.93 28.89
C GLU A 130 1.81 -1.94 27.72
N GLN A 131 1.69 -3.25 27.99
CA GLN A 131 1.62 -4.25 26.92
C GLN A 131 0.35 -4.13 26.07
N GLU A 132 -0.75 -3.58 26.60
CA GLU A 132 -1.94 -3.28 25.79
C GLU A 132 -1.70 -2.12 24.81
N GLU A 133 -0.79 -1.20 25.15
CA GLU A 133 -0.34 -0.09 24.30
C GLU A 133 0.76 -0.50 23.31
N GLN A 134 1.27 -1.73 23.41
CA GLN A 134 2.27 -2.23 22.48
C GLN A 134 1.72 -2.23 21.05
N LEU A 135 2.50 -1.70 20.12
CA LEU A 135 2.13 -1.61 18.72
C LEU A 135 2.38 -2.92 17.99
N VAL A 136 1.46 -3.26 17.10
CA VAL A 136 1.51 -4.41 16.21
C VAL A 136 1.31 -3.95 14.77
N LEU A 137 2.08 -4.55 13.87
CA LEU A 137 1.93 -4.45 12.43
C LEU A 137 1.17 -5.69 11.94
N ILE A 138 0.05 -5.49 11.25
CA ILE A 138 -0.78 -6.58 10.74
C ILE A 138 -0.84 -6.48 9.22
N HIS A 139 -0.48 -7.56 8.54
CA HIS A 139 -0.44 -7.63 7.09
C HIS A 139 -0.87 -9.00 6.57
N PHE A 140 -1.09 -9.10 5.27
CA PHE A 140 -1.35 -10.35 4.56
C PHE A 140 -0.23 -11.38 4.83
N PRO A 141 -0.51 -12.70 4.78
CA PRO A 141 0.53 -13.74 4.87
C PRO A 141 1.80 -13.40 4.09
N GLU A 142 2.98 -13.61 4.67
CA GLU A 142 4.27 -13.23 4.05
C GLU A 142 4.45 -13.74 2.61
N ASN A 143 3.89 -14.92 2.31
CA ASN A 143 3.95 -15.54 0.98
C ASN A 143 3.01 -14.91 -0.07
N GLN A 144 2.09 -14.03 0.34
CA GLN A 144 1.07 -13.42 -0.49
C GLN A 144 1.04 -11.88 -0.40
N ALA A 145 1.71 -11.30 0.60
CA ALA A 145 1.89 -9.86 0.72
C ALA A 145 2.76 -9.29 -0.42
N ASP A 146 2.48 -8.05 -0.81
CA ASP A 146 3.35 -7.31 -1.73
C ASP A 146 4.74 -7.13 -1.07
N PRO A 147 5.85 -7.32 -1.80
CA PRO A 147 7.19 -7.14 -1.26
C PRO A 147 7.40 -5.79 -0.57
N ASN A 148 6.76 -4.72 -1.07
CA ASN A 148 6.84 -3.40 -0.47
C ASN A 148 6.23 -3.37 0.95
N VAL A 149 5.16 -4.13 1.20
CA VAL A 149 4.55 -4.23 2.54
C VAL A 149 5.53 -4.88 3.51
N ILE A 150 6.22 -5.94 3.09
CA ILE A 150 7.21 -6.63 3.91
C ILE A 150 8.40 -5.71 4.22
N GLU A 151 8.88 -4.93 3.25
CA GLU A 151 9.94 -3.93 3.48
C GLU A 151 9.51 -2.85 4.49
N VAL A 152 8.27 -2.35 4.38
CA VAL A 152 7.74 -1.37 5.34
C VAL A 152 7.61 -1.98 6.73
N VAL A 153 7.17 -3.24 6.85
CA VAL A 153 7.08 -3.96 8.13
C VAL A 153 8.46 -4.09 8.76
N GLN A 154 9.47 -4.52 8.00
CA GLN A 154 10.84 -4.63 8.47
C GLN A 154 11.40 -3.27 8.92
N TYR A 155 11.12 -2.21 8.18
CA TYR A 155 11.58 -0.86 8.53
C TYR A 155 10.92 -0.33 9.80
N LEU A 156 9.59 -0.44 9.93
CA LEU A 156 8.86 0.09 11.08
C LEU A 156 9.06 -0.74 12.35
N SER A 157 9.32 -2.05 12.22
CA SER A 157 9.67 -2.94 13.34
C SER A 157 11.16 -2.89 13.72
N ALA A 158 12.01 -2.21 12.94
CA ALA A 158 13.41 -2.03 13.31
C ALA A 158 13.53 -1.24 14.61
N THR A 159 14.45 -1.65 15.49
CA THR A 159 14.54 -1.16 16.89
C THR A 159 14.64 0.37 17.00
N ASN A 160 15.39 1.03 16.11
CA ASN A 160 15.54 2.49 16.14
C ASN A 160 14.24 3.20 15.75
N GLN A 161 13.52 2.67 14.77
CA GLN A 161 12.27 3.21 14.23
C GLN A 161 11.12 2.97 15.20
N ALA A 162 11.08 1.77 15.77
CA ALA A 162 10.15 1.37 16.82
C ALA A 162 10.16 2.36 17.98
N TYR A 163 11.34 2.77 18.47
CA TYR A 163 11.46 3.79 19.52
C TYR A 163 10.70 5.08 19.18
N TYR A 164 10.82 5.58 17.95
CA TYR A 164 10.15 6.82 17.53
C TYR A 164 8.63 6.69 17.42
N LEU A 165 8.11 5.48 17.15
CA LEU A 165 6.67 5.21 17.13
C LEU A 165 6.03 5.39 18.51
N TYR A 166 6.76 5.03 19.58
CA TYR A 166 6.29 5.19 20.97
C TYR A 166 6.65 6.56 21.58
N SER A 167 7.76 7.18 21.16
CA SER A 167 8.31 8.35 21.85
C SER A 167 7.43 9.61 21.70
N GLY A 168 6.86 9.88 20.52
CA GLY A 168 6.07 11.11 20.27
C GLY A 168 6.84 12.43 20.39
N LYS A 169 8.06 12.41 20.90
CA LYS A 169 9.06 13.47 20.85
C LYS A 169 10.33 12.91 20.27
N ILE A 170 10.99 13.72 19.45
CA ILE A 170 12.38 13.51 19.10
C ILE A 170 13.12 14.56 19.94
N GLU A 171 14.11 14.12 20.73
CA GLU A 171 15.11 15.05 21.26
C GLU A 171 15.92 15.65 20.11
#